data_AF-A0AAV7G4R5-F1
#
_entry.id   AF-A0AAV7G4R5-F1
#
_cell.length_a   1.000
_cell.length_b   1.000
_cell.length_c   1.000
_cell.angle_alpha   90.00
_cell.angle_beta   90.00
_cell.angle_gamma   90.00
#
_symmetry.space_group_name_H-M   'P 1'
#
loop_
_entity.id
_entity.type
_entity.pdbx_description
1 polymer ?
#
loop_
_entity_poly.entity_id
_entity_poly.type
_entity_poly.pdbx_seq_one_letter_code
_entity_poly.pdbx_strand_id
1 'polypeptide(L)'
;MKRYGEVVHILSRQTKNNLVLIGEPRVGKIAVVEGLAQRIVSCDITSNLVDVRLIALYMGVLVAGARYIGEFEEILKVILKEVENAPMLAMGKL
;
A
#
# COMPACT_ATOMS: atom_id res chain seq x y z
N MET A 1 -6.56 19.76 6.52
CA MET A 1 -7.26 18.44 6.49
C MET A 1 -7.79 18.15 5.08
N LYS A 2 -6.90 18.01 4.08
CA LYS A 2 -7.23 17.88 2.62
C LYS A 2 -6.66 16.63 1.93
N ARG A 3 -6.16 15.62 2.66
CA ARG A 3 -5.33 14.54 2.06
C ARG A 3 -6.07 13.37 1.41
N TYR A 4 -7.30 13.05 1.82
CA TYR A 4 -7.98 11.82 1.36
C TYR A 4 -8.24 11.80 -0.15
N GLY A 5 -8.82 12.87 -0.70
CA GLY A 5 -9.09 12.96 -2.14
C GLY A 5 -7.83 12.90 -3.00
N GLU A 6 -6.73 13.48 -2.50
CA GLU A 6 -5.42 13.44 -3.16
C GLU A 6 -4.83 12.03 -3.15
N VAL A 7 -4.95 11.30 -2.04
CA VAL A 7 -4.51 9.90 -1.90
C VAL A 7 -5.23 9.03 -2.92
N VAL A 8 -6.57 9.09 -2.95
CA VAL A 8 -7.39 8.32 -3.90
C VAL A 8 -7.05 8.68 -5.33
N HIS A 9 -6.90 9.97 -5.62
CA HIS A 9 -6.58 10.44 -6.97
C HIS A 9 -5.20 9.94 -7.44
N ILE A 10 -4.16 9.99 -6.60
CA ILE A 10 -2.81 9.54 -6.97
C ILE A 10 -2.78 8.02 -7.20
N LEU A 11 -3.37 7.24 -6.29
CA LEU A 11 -3.40 5.78 -6.39
C LEU A 11 -4.23 5.29 -7.59
N SER A 12 -5.21 6.08 -8.05
CA SER A 12 -6.08 5.73 -9.19
C SER A 12 -5.47 6.06 -10.56
N ARG A 13 -4.25 6.61 -10.61
CA ARG A 13 -3.57 6.93 -11.88
C ARG A 13 -3.10 5.66 -12.59
N GLN A 14 -3.09 5.68 -13.92
CA GLN A 14 -2.53 4.58 -14.72
C GLN A 14 -0.99 4.50 -14.64
N THR A 15 -0.32 5.63 -14.38
CA THR A 15 1.14 5.70 -14.26
C THR A 15 1.54 6.50 -13.03
N LYS A 16 2.69 6.15 -12.43
CA LYS A 16 3.21 6.79 -11.20
C LYS A 16 2.16 6.85 -10.07
N ASN A 17 1.51 5.73 -9.83
CA ASN A 17 0.50 5.55 -8.77
C ASN A 17 1.11 5.29 -7.38
N ASN A 18 2.42 5.39 -7.23
CA ASN A 18 3.09 5.24 -5.94
C ASN A 18 2.98 6.52 -5.12
N LEU A 19 2.25 6.46 -4.02
CA LEU A 19 2.05 7.58 -3.11
C LEU A 19 3.11 7.57 -1.99
N VAL A 20 3.74 8.73 -1.74
CA VAL A 20 4.61 8.95 -0.59
C VAL A 20 4.06 10.09 0.27
N LEU A 21 3.71 9.79 1.53
CA LEU A 21 3.19 10.78 2.47
C LEU A 21 4.34 11.52 3.18
N ILE A 22 4.59 12.75 2.77
CA ILE A 22 5.63 13.63 3.34
C ILE A 22 4.99 14.63 4.33
N GLY A 23 5.73 14.96 5.38
CA GLY A 23 5.28 15.86 6.45
C GLY A 23 6.04 15.65 7.75
N GLU A 24 5.82 16.55 8.70
CA GLU A 24 6.40 16.50 10.04
C GLU A 24 6.01 15.21 10.80
N PRO A 25 6.80 14.81 11.82
CA PRO A 25 6.40 13.70 12.70
C PRO A 25 5.05 13.98 13.37
N ARG A 26 4.28 12.92 13.65
CA ARG A 26 2.98 12.95 14.35
C ARG A 26 1.82 13.70 13.65
N VAL A 27 1.98 14.14 12.40
CA VAL A 27 0.90 14.78 11.61
C VAL A 27 -0.21 13.82 11.11
N GLY A 28 -0.28 12.60 11.64
CA GLY A 28 -1.31 11.63 11.26
C GLY A 28 -1.14 11.03 9.86
N LYS A 29 0.09 10.83 9.37
CA LYS A 29 0.33 10.13 8.09
C LYS A 29 -0.30 8.73 8.06
N ILE A 30 -0.17 8.01 9.16
CA ILE A 30 -0.75 6.67 9.36
C ILE A 30 -2.28 6.76 9.36
N ALA A 31 -2.85 7.74 10.07
CA ALA A 31 -4.30 7.94 10.14
C ALA A 31 -4.96 8.17 8.76
N VAL A 32 -4.24 8.77 7.81
CA VAL A 32 -4.72 8.90 6.42
C VAL A 32 -4.83 7.53 5.73
N VAL A 33 -3.87 6.65 5.95
CA VAL A 33 -3.85 5.28 5.38
C VAL A 33 -4.89 4.40 6.07
N GLU A 34 -5.04 4.49 7.38
CA GLU A 34 -6.08 3.78 8.15
C GLU A 34 -7.49 4.21 7.74
N GLY A 35 -7.70 5.52 7.54
CA GLY A 35 -8.96 6.05 7.03
C GLY A 35 -9.29 5.58 5.61
N LEU A 36 -8.27 5.38 4.77
CA LEU A 36 -8.45 4.74 3.46
C LEU A 36 -8.85 3.26 3.61
N ALA A 37 -8.15 2.51 4.46
CA ALA A 37 -8.44 1.10 4.71
C ALA A 37 -9.89 0.88 5.19
N GLN A 38 -10.33 1.69 6.16
CA GLN A 38 -11.71 1.63 6.68
C GLN A 38 -12.75 1.87 5.59
N ARG A 39 -12.50 2.80 4.66
CA ARG A 39 -13.42 3.11 3.56
C ARG A 39 -13.45 2.05 2.48
N ILE A 40 -12.31 1.44 2.17
CA ILE A 40 -12.25 0.28 1.26
C ILE A 40 -13.10 -0.86 1.82
N VAL A 41 -12.93 -1.19 3.12
CA VAL A 41 -13.73 -2.23 3.80
C VAL A 41 -15.21 -1.88 3.86
N SER A 42 -15.55 -0.59 4.03
CA SER A 42 -16.93 -0.10 4.07
C SER A 42 -17.57 0.06 2.69
N CYS A 43 -16.86 -0.26 1.61
CA CYS A 43 -17.28 -0.02 0.22
C CYS A 43 -17.65 1.46 -0.08
N ASP A 44 -17.11 2.41 0.69
CA ASP A 44 -17.37 3.86 0.57
C ASP A 44 -16.28 4.52 -0.31
N ILE A 45 -16.00 3.93 -1.47
CA ILE A 45 -15.05 4.43 -2.45
C ILE A 45 -15.59 4.18 -3.87
N THR A 46 -15.55 5.21 -4.72
CA THR A 46 -16.07 5.16 -6.10
C THR A 46 -14.98 5.02 -7.17
N SER A 47 -13.74 4.76 -6.75
CA SER A 47 -12.56 4.65 -7.62
C SER A 47 -12.18 3.20 -7.89
N ASN A 48 -11.16 2.98 -8.72
CA ASN A 48 -10.56 1.66 -8.98
C ASN A 48 -9.92 0.99 -7.75
N LEU A 49 -10.13 1.55 -6.55
CA LEU A 49 -9.65 1.03 -5.27
C LEU A 49 -10.72 0.16 -4.56
N VAL A 50 -11.88 -0.05 -5.17
CA VAL A 50 -12.90 -1.00 -4.68
C VAL A 50 -12.31 -2.41 -4.65
N ASP A 51 -12.51 -3.12 -3.52
CA ASP A 51 -12.07 -4.50 -3.30
C ASP A 51 -10.52 -4.70 -3.31
N VAL A 52 -9.74 -3.61 -3.29
CA VAL A 52 -8.28 -3.71 -3.20
C VAL A 52 -7.85 -4.13 -1.79
N ARG A 53 -6.95 -5.11 -1.69
CA ARG A 53 -6.33 -5.49 -0.41
C ARG A 53 -5.20 -4.52 -0.06
N LEU A 54 -5.35 -3.81 1.07
CA LEU A 54 -4.30 -2.99 1.65
C LEU A 54 -3.42 -3.85 2.58
N ILE A 55 -2.11 -3.86 2.34
CA ILE A 55 -1.13 -4.63 3.14
C ILE A 55 -0.11 -3.67 3.74
N ALA A 56 0.20 -3.83 5.03
CA ALA A 56 1.25 -3.09 5.71
C ALA A 56 2.53 -3.92 5.79
N LEU A 57 3.63 -3.38 5.27
CA LEU A 57 4.95 -3.99 5.37
C LEU A 57 5.76 -3.36 6.50
N TYR A 58 6.12 -4.15 7.50
CA TYR A 58 6.92 -3.71 8.64
C TYR A 58 8.39 -4.11 8.47
N MET A 59 9.25 -3.13 8.21
CA MET A 59 10.68 -3.36 8.02
C MET A 59 11.37 -4.01 9.23
N GLY A 60 10.90 -3.71 10.46
CA GLY A 60 11.46 -4.29 11.68
C GLY A 60 11.37 -5.82 11.74
N VAL A 61 10.29 -6.39 11.17
CA VAL A 61 10.11 -7.85 11.09
C VAL A 61 11.08 -8.46 10.08
N LEU A 62 11.30 -7.78 8.95
CA LEU A 62 12.23 -8.24 7.91
C LEU A 62 13.67 -8.24 8.42
N VAL A 63 14.06 -7.19 9.14
CA VAL A 63 15.42 -7.07 9.69
C VAL A 63 15.65 -8.04 10.84
N ALA A 64 14.64 -8.34 11.66
CA ALA A 64 14.75 -9.33 12.72
C ALA A 64 14.99 -10.76 12.19
N GLY A 65 14.52 -11.06 10.98
CA GLY A 65 14.69 -12.36 10.31
C GLY A 65 15.97 -12.51 9.49
N ALA A 66 16.69 -11.42 9.22
CA ALA A 66 17.91 -11.42 8.41
C ALA A 66 19.12 -11.03 9.25
N ARG A 67 20.08 -11.96 9.40
CA ARG A 67 21.36 -11.65 10.07
C ARG A 67 22.36 -11.02 9.11
N TYR A 68 22.19 -11.26 7.82
CA TYR A 68 23.07 -10.77 6.76
C TYR A 68 22.28 -10.01 5.68
N ILE A 69 22.92 -9.03 5.03
CA ILE A 69 22.31 -8.19 3.99
C ILE A 69 21.74 -9.04 2.83
N GLY A 70 22.41 -10.13 2.47
CA GLY A 70 21.94 -11.05 1.43
C GLY A 70 20.63 -11.76 1.79
N GLU A 71 20.45 -12.16 3.04
CA GLU A 71 19.23 -12.82 3.52
C GLU A 71 18.02 -11.86 3.47
N PHE A 72 18.25 -10.58 3.75
CA PHE A 72 17.22 -9.54 3.65
C PHE A 72 16.68 -9.40 2.21
N GLU A 73 17.58 -9.41 1.22
CA GLU A 73 17.17 -9.36 -0.18
C GLU A 73 16.39 -10.61 -0.62
N GLU A 74 16.76 -11.79 -0.12
CA GLU A 74 16.03 -13.02 -0.42
C GLU A 74 14.61 -12.99 0.17
N ILE A 75 14.47 -12.55 1.42
CA ILE A 75 13.16 -12.38 2.07
C ILE A 75 12.30 -11.37 1.31
N LEU A 76 12.87 -10.23 0.91
CA LEU A 76 12.16 -9.23 0.10
C LEU A 76 11.69 -9.80 -1.25
N LYS A 77 12.53 -10.58 -1.93
CA LYS A 77 12.16 -11.21 -3.21
C LYS A 77 10.98 -12.16 -3.05
N VAL A 78 10.94 -12.94 -1.97
CA VAL A 78 9.81 -13.84 -1.68
C VAL A 78 8.52 -13.03 -1.49
N ILE A 79 8.56 -11.96 -0.70
CA ILE A 79 7.40 -11.10 -0.45
C ILE A 79 6.92 -10.43 -1.74
N LEU A 80 7.84 -9.89 -2.55
CA LEU A 80 7.50 -9.29 -3.84
C LEU A 80 6.83 -10.30 -4.76
N LYS A 81 7.35 -11.52 -4.82
CA LYS A 81 6.77 -12.60 -5.62
C LYS A 81 5.38 -13.00 -5.12
N GLU A 82 5.14 -12.96 -3.81
CA GLU A 82 3.82 -13.23 -3.23
C GLU A 82 2.82 -12.12 -3.58
N VAL A 83 3.25 -10.85 -3.59
CA VAL A 83 2.43 -9.70 -4.00
C VAL A 83 2.14 -9.71 -5.50
N GLU A 84 3.10 -10.11 -6.34
CA GLU A 84 2.89 -10.27 -7.79
C GLU A 84 1.95 -11.42 -8.14
N ASN A 85 2.04 -12.53 -7.42
CA ASN A 85 1.18 -13.71 -7.62
C ASN A 85 -0.16 -13.60 -6.89
N ALA A 86 -0.28 -12.70 -5.92
CA ALA A 86 -1.57 -12.34 -5.38
C ALA A 86 -2.45 -11.96 -6.57
N PRO A 87 -3.72 -12.40 -6.61
CA PRO A 87 -4.64 -11.95 -7.64
C PRO A 87 -4.78 -10.43 -7.46
N MET A 88 -3.94 -9.69 -8.18
CA MET A 88 -4.17 -8.29 -8.45
C MET A 88 -5.53 -8.32 -9.10
N LEU A 89 -6.52 -7.66 -8.49
CA LEU A 89 -7.77 -7.37 -9.15
C LEU A 89 -7.41 -6.51 -10.35
N ALA A 90 -7.04 -7.18 -11.42
CA ALA A 90 -6.87 -6.66 -12.75
C ALA A 90 -8.28 -6.38 -13.26
N MET A 91 -8.94 -5.38 -12.67
CA MET A 91 -10.03 -4.68 -13.35
C MET A 91 -9.39 -3.81 -14.43
N GLY A 92 -9.01 -4.51 -15.51
CA GLY A 92 -8.41 -3.99 -16.72
C GLY A 92 -8.41 -5.03 -17.86
N LYS A 93 -9.19 -6.11 -17.73
CA LYS A 93 -9.63 -6.94 -18.86
C LYS A 93 -11.16 -6.95 -18.91
N LEU A 94 -11.71 -5.86 -19.41
CA LEU A 94 -12.97 -5.81 -20.15
C LEU A 94 -12.73 -4.91 -21.36
#